data_AF-A0A2S2R0U4-F1
#
_entry.id   AF-A0A2S2R0U4-F1
#
_cell.length_a   1.000
_cell.length_b   1.000
_cell.length_c   1.000
_cell.angle_alpha   90.00
_cell.angle_beta   90.00
_cell.angle_gamma   90.00
#
_symmetry.space_group_name_H-M   'P 1'
#
loop_
_entity.id
_entity.type
_entity.pdbx_description
1 polymer ?
#
loop_
_entity_poly.entity_id
_entity_poly.type
_entity_poly.pdbx_seq_one_letter_code
_entity_poly.pdbx_strand_id
1 'polypeptide(L)'
;NTEDIEIEEMQKKYRSIIDNITAENIVPMAKKMISLPIKTDGCLKNVVELLFQKAMDKPELIPQYAHICSLMKDMVVHSKDRKFITSFRTQLITVCQNEFEAMFNRKQMITKDRIEIESCKNKKMRKILQSSYDQKELDHRSRAIANCRLICELLKVNVLVPPVLEMCVAKLAESSKETSIE
;
A
#
# COMPACT_ATOMS: atom_id res chain seq x y z
N ASN A 1 1.15 27.06 -12.42
CA ASN A 1 0.81 27.15 -10.98
C ASN A 1 2.03 26.87 -10.14
N THR A 2 2.49 27.83 -9.34
CA THR A 2 3.70 27.71 -8.52
C THR A 2 3.57 26.66 -7.40
N GLU A 3 2.36 26.49 -6.86
CA GLU A 3 2.08 25.47 -5.82
C GLU A 3 2.20 24.03 -6.35
N ASP A 4 1.75 23.77 -7.58
CA ASP A 4 1.85 22.45 -8.20
C ASP A 4 3.32 22.06 -8.45
N ILE A 5 4.18 23.04 -8.80
CA ILE A 5 5.62 22.85 -8.98
C ILE A 5 6.30 22.52 -7.63
N GLU A 6 5.94 23.21 -6.55
CA GLU A 6 6.47 22.90 -5.21
C GLU A 6 6.06 21.50 -4.74
N ILE A 7 4.83 21.08 -5.01
CA ILE A 7 4.34 19.72 -4.67
C ILE A 7 5.13 18.67 -5.45
N GLU A 8 5.33 18.84 -6.75
CA GLU A 8 6.11 17.92 -7.59
C GLU A 8 7.57 17.81 -7.17
N GLU A 9 8.23 18.93 -6.86
CA GLU A 9 9.61 18.91 -6.37
C GLU A 9 9.75 18.19 -5.03
N MET A 10 8.80 18.40 -4.12
CA MET A 10 8.77 17.71 -2.85
C MET A 10 8.52 16.21 -3.04
N GLN A 11 7.58 15.82 -3.91
CA GLN A 11 7.36 14.43 -4.27
C GLN A 11 8.61 13.76 -4.84
N LYS A 12 9.35 14.44 -5.72
CA LYS A 12 10.62 13.93 -6.27
C LYS A 12 11.66 13.71 -5.16
N LYS A 13 11.76 14.62 -4.19
CA LYS A 13 12.66 14.46 -3.03
C LYS A 13 12.28 13.25 -2.17
N TYR A 14 10.99 13.10 -1.85
CA TYR A 14 10.51 11.95 -1.08
C TYR A 14 10.74 10.64 -1.82
N ARG A 15 10.45 10.58 -3.13
CA ARG A 15 10.72 9.42 -3.98
C ARG A 15 12.19 9.03 -4.00
N SER A 16 13.08 10.00 -4.21
CA SER A 16 14.52 9.78 -4.17
C SER A 16 14.99 9.21 -2.82
N ILE A 17 14.42 9.66 -1.70
CA ILE A 17 14.76 9.12 -0.38
C ILE A 17 14.24 7.69 -0.26
N ILE A 18 12.97 7.46 -0.58
CA ILE A 18 12.31 6.17 -0.36
C ILE A 18 12.91 5.08 -1.26
N ASP A 19 13.29 5.41 -2.49
CA ASP A 19 13.90 4.49 -3.44
C ASP A 19 15.27 3.99 -2.98
N ASN A 20 16.02 4.84 -2.26
CA ASN A 20 17.36 4.57 -1.77
C ASN A 20 17.38 3.96 -0.35
N ILE A 21 16.22 3.64 0.23
CA ILE A 21 16.15 2.96 1.53
C ILE A 21 16.72 1.55 1.42
N THR A 22 17.59 1.22 2.37
CA THR A 22 18.10 -0.12 2.65
C THR A 22 17.98 -0.40 4.14
N ALA A 23 18.27 -1.64 4.54
CA ALA A 23 18.33 -2.00 5.96
C ALA A 23 19.39 -1.18 6.73
N GLU A 24 20.47 -0.77 6.08
CA GLU A 24 21.62 -0.10 6.71
C GLU A 24 21.42 1.41 6.89
N ASN A 25 20.65 2.05 5.99
CA ASN A 25 20.49 3.50 5.97
C ASN A 25 19.11 3.98 6.44
N ILE A 26 18.32 3.10 7.03
CA ILE A 26 16.94 3.40 7.43
C ILE A 26 16.83 4.60 8.38
N VAL A 27 17.64 4.65 9.44
CA VAL A 27 17.62 5.74 10.43
C VAL A 27 17.97 7.09 9.79
N PRO A 28 19.08 7.23 9.02
CA PRO A 28 19.36 8.49 8.35
C PRO A 28 18.34 8.85 7.27
N MET A 29 17.80 7.89 6.51
CA MET A 29 16.74 8.16 5.53
C MET A 29 15.45 8.64 6.20
N ALA A 30 15.04 8.02 7.31
CA ALA A 30 13.88 8.44 8.08
C ALA A 30 14.04 9.87 8.62
N LYS A 31 15.21 10.18 9.21
CA LYS A 31 15.53 11.55 9.67
C LYS A 31 15.44 12.55 8.52
N LYS A 32 15.95 12.19 7.34
CA LYS A 32 15.88 13.03 6.14
C LYS A 32 14.42 13.25 5.72
N MET A 33 13.56 12.22 5.73
CA MET A 33 12.13 12.36 5.43
C MET A 33 11.42 13.28 6.41
N ILE A 34 11.65 13.13 7.72
CA ILE A 34 11.00 13.94 8.76
C ILE A 34 11.48 15.40 8.71
N SER A 35 12.73 15.63 8.31
CA SER A 35 13.29 16.98 8.15
C SER A 35 12.74 17.75 6.95
N LEU A 36 12.11 17.07 5.99
CA LEU A 36 11.51 17.71 4.83
C LEU A 36 10.15 18.32 5.23
N PRO A 37 9.90 19.60 4.92
CA PRO A 37 8.65 20.24 5.31
C PRO A 37 7.46 19.70 4.50
N ILE A 38 6.48 19.09 5.17
CA ILE A 38 5.18 18.75 4.57
C ILE A 38 4.21 19.89 4.82
N LYS A 39 3.95 20.70 3.79
CA LYS A 39 3.15 21.93 3.89
C LYS A 39 1.66 21.73 3.55
N THR A 40 1.30 20.65 2.86
CA THR A 40 -0.06 20.42 2.35
C THR A 40 -0.54 19.00 2.66
N ASP A 41 -1.85 18.83 2.81
CA ASP A 41 -2.47 17.52 3.04
C ASP A 41 -2.23 16.58 1.84
N GLY A 42 -2.26 17.12 0.62
CA GLY A 42 -1.92 16.36 -0.58
C GLY A 42 -0.49 15.82 -0.54
N CYS A 43 0.49 16.60 -0.05
CA CYS A 43 1.86 16.10 0.11
C CYS A 43 1.92 14.95 1.13
N LEU A 44 1.21 15.06 2.26
CA LEU A 44 1.17 14.00 3.27
C LEU A 44 0.57 12.70 2.73
N LYS A 45 -0.56 12.78 2.02
CA LYS A 45 -1.21 11.62 1.39
C LYS A 45 -0.29 10.92 0.40
N ASN A 46 0.38 11.69 -0.46
CA ASN A 46 1.33 11.15 -1.43
C ASN A 46 2.51 10.44 -0.76
N VAL A 47 3.03 10.96 0.35
CA VAL A 47 4.12 10.30 1.08
C VAL A 47 3.67 8.96 1.68
N VAL A 48 2.46 8.92 2.25
CA VAL A 48 1.86 7.68 2.76
C VAL A 48 1.70 6.65 1.65
N GLU A 49 1.11 7.04 0.53
CA GLU A 49 0.93 6.17 -0.64
C GLU A 49 2.26 5.65 -1.18
N LEU A 50 3.28 6.51 -1.23
CA LEU A 50 4.59 6.14 -1.74
C LEU A 50 5.32 5.15 -0.81
N LEU A 51 5.25 5.34 0.50
CA LEU A 51 5.77 4.37 1.47
C LEU A 51 5.05 3.03 1.36
N PHE A 52 3.72 3.06 1.20
CA PHE A 52 2.91 1.85 1.05
C PHE A 52 3.27 1.09 -0.24
N GLN A 53 3.30 1.77 -1.40
CA GLN A 53 3.66 1.12 -2.66
C GLN A 53 5.07 0.54 -2.60
N LYS A 54 6.02 1.23 -1.96
CA LYS A 54 7.40 0.75 -1.84
C LYS A 54 7.52 -0.49 -0.96
N ALA A 55 6.68 -0.59 0.07
CA ALA A 55 6.56 -1.80 0.87
C ALA A 55 5.96 -2.98 0.07
N MET A 56 5.11 -2.71 -0.92
CA MET A 56 4.60 -3.73 -1.85
C MET A 56 5.65 -4.13 -2.90
N ASP A 57 6.41 -3.16 -3.42
CA ASP A 57 7.48 -3.38 -4.41
C ASP A 57 8.67 -4.15 -3.82
N LYS A 58 9.00 -3.89 -2.55
CA LYS A 58 10.14 -4.48 -1.84
C LYS A 58 9.70 -5.12 -0.51
N PRO A 59 9.00 -6.27 -0.54
CA PRO A 59 8.48 -6.91 0.66
C PRO A 59 9.55 -7.29 1.71
N GLU A 60 10.79 -7.48 1.29
CA GLU A 60 11.95 -7.74 2.16
C GLU A 60 12.30 -6.55 3.05
N LEU A 61 11.93 -5.33 2.65
CA LEU A 61 12.16 -4.09 3.40
C LEU A 61 10.93 -3.61 4.20
N ILE A 62 9.87 -4.42 4.30
CA ILE A 62 8.65 -4.07 5.03
C ILE A 62 8.93 -3.62 6.49
N PRO A 63 9.77 -4.31 7.29
CA PRO A 63 10.09 -3.85 8.64
C PRO A 63 10.70 -2.44 8.66
N GLN A 64 11.49 -2.11 7.64
CA GLN A 64 12.13 -0.81 7.50
C GLN A 64 11.09 0.27 7.16
N TYR A 65 10.20 0.01 6.21
CA TYR A 65 9.11 0.94 5.91
C TYR A 65 8.19 1.15 7.11
N ALA A 66 7.88 0.09 7.87
CA ALA A 66 7.07 0.19 9.08
C ALA A 66 7.74 1.06 10.16
N HIS A 67 9.06 0.93 10.35
CA HIS A 67 9.79 1.78 11.28
C HIS A 67 9.73 3.26 10.87
N ILE A 68 9.85 3.59 9.58
CA ILE A 68 9.68 4.97 9.10
C ILE A 68 8.27 5.49 9.41
N CYS A 69 7.24 4.70 9.12
CA CYS A 69 5.87 5.04 9.47
C CYS A 69 5.71 5.31 10.98
N SER A 70 6.43 4.58 11.83
CA SER A 70 6.41 4.80 13.29
C SER A 70 6.97 6.16 13.71
N LEU A 71 8.01 6.64 13.01
CA LEU A 71 8.63 7.94 13.29
C LEU A 71 7.79 9.10 12.74
N MET A 72 6.94 8.85 11.74
CA MET A 72 6.05 9.84 11.12
C MET A 72 4.64 9.83 11.69
N LYS A 73 4.28 8.87 12.57
CA LYS A 73 2.89 8.61 13.00
C LYS A 73 2.18 9.82 13.60
N ASP A 74 2.92 10.68 14.31
CA ASP A 74 2.38 11.84 15.01
C ASP A 74 2.34 13.11 14.12
N MET A 75 2.77 13.00 12.86
CA MET A 75 2.76 14.12 11.92
C MET A 75 1.33 14.47 11.49
N VAL A 76 1.02 15.77 11.56
CA VAL A 76 -0.26 16.35 11.15
C VAL A 76 -0.04 17.58 10.28
N VAL A 77 -0.93 17.78 9.31
CA VAL A 77 -0.94 18.95 8.44
C VAL A 77 -2.30 19.63 8.54
N HIS A 78 -2.30 20.93 8.78
CA HIS A 78 -3.51 21.75 8.79
C HIS A 78 -3.83 22.23 7.38
N SER A 79 -5.11 22.21 7.01
CA SER A 79 -5.57 22.84 5.77
C SER A 79 -5.25 24.35 5.77
N LYS A 80 -5.22 24.98 4.58
CA LYS A 80 -4.95 26.42 4.45
C LYS A 80 -5.89 27.28 5.29
N ASP A 81 -7.15 26.87 5.42
CA ASP A 81 -8.19 27.52 6.24
C ASP A 81 -8.24 27.02 7.70
N ARG A 82 -7.33 26.12 8.09
CA ARG A 82 -7.20 25.47 9.40
C ARG A 82 -8.45 24.75 9.91
N LYS A 83 -9.45 24.52 9.07
CA LYS A 83 -10.68 23.80 9.45
C LYS A 83 -10.48 22.30 9.54
N PHE A 84 -9.52 21.77 8.79
CA PHE A 84 -9.27 20.33 8.70
C PHE A 84 -7.84 20.00 9.08
N ILE A 85 -7.68 18.86 9.76
CA ILE A 85 -6.39 18.31 10.13
C ILE A 85 -6.25 16.97 9.42
N THR A 86 -5.18 16.82 8.65
CA THR A 86 -4.82 15.54 8.03
C THR A 86 -3.70 14.91 8.86
N SER A 87 -3.92 13.71 9.39
CA SER A 87 -2.93 12.95 10.15
C SER A 87 -2.30 11.86 9.30
N PHE A 88 -0.98 11.70 9.41
CA PHE A 88 -0.25 10.62 8.76
C PHE A 88 -0.82 9.26 9.15
N ARG A 89 -1.04 9.05 10.45
CA ARG A 89 -1.57 7.80 11.01
C ARG A 89 -2.94 7.46 10.42
N THR A 90 -3.86 8.42 10.38
CA THR A 90 -5.20 8.21 9.82
C THR A 90 -5.13 7.84 8.35
N GLN A 91 -4.31 8.55 7.55
CA GLN A 91 -4.15 8.23 6.13
C GLN A 91 -3.57 6.83 5.92
N LEU A 92 -2.56 6.45 6.69
CA LEU A 92 -1.94 5.13 6.59
C LEU A 92 -2.91 4.01 6.97
N ILE A 93 -3.72 4.19 8.02
CA ILE A 93 -4.79 3.25 8.39
C ILE A 93 -5.75 3.07 7.21
N THR A 94 -6.24 4.18 6.65
CA THR A 94 -7.19 4.15 5.51
C THR A 94 -6.61 3.43 4.30
N VAL A 95 -5.35 3.69 3.94
CA VAL A 95 -4.69 2.99 2.82
C VAL A 95 -4.59 1.48 3.09
N CYS A 96 -4.19 1.07 4.31
CA CYS A 96 -4.09 -0.34 4.66
C CYS A 96 -5.47 -1.05 4.62
N GLN A 97 -6.51 -0.40 5.14
CA GLN A 97 -7.87 -0.94 5.12
C GLN A 97 -8.39 -1.11 3.69
N ASN A 98 -8.27 -0.06 2.87
CA ASN A 98 -8.72 -0.08 1.48
C ASN A 98 -8.00 -1.16 0.68
N GLU A 99 -6.67 -1.25 0.80
CA GLU A 99 -5.91 -2.27 0.08
C GLU A 99 -6.31 -3.67 0.56
N PHE A 100 -6.48 -3.85 1.88
CA PHE A 100 -6.85 -5.13 2.46
C PHE A 100 -8.23 -5.60 1.97
N GLU A 101 -9.23 -4.73 1.95
CA GLU A 101 -10.56 -5.05 1.41
C GLU A 101 -10.51 -5.36 -0.09
N ALA A 102 -9.73 -4.58 -0.86
CA ALA A 102 -9.58 -4.78 -2.30
C ALA A 102 -9.03 -6.17 -2.66
N MET A 103 -8.26 -6.82 -1.77
CA MET A 103 -7.72 -8.16 -2.01
C MET A 103 -8.83 -9.23 -2.19
N PHE A 104 -9.99 -9.03 -1.57
CA PHE A 104 -11.11 -9.97 -1.61
C PHE A 104 -12.10 -9.67 -2.75
N ASN A 105 -12.13 -8.44 -3.26
CA ASN A 105 -13.12 -7.97 -4.23
C ASN A 105 -12.73 -8.25 -5.69
N ARG A 106 -12.19 -9.44 -5.98
CA ARG A 106 -11.61 -9.80 -7.30
C ARG A 106 -12.48 -10.71 -8.19
N LYS A 107 -13.64 -11.15 -7.70
CA LYS A 107 -14.50 -12.15 -8.38
C LYS A 107 -14.84 -11.74 -9.82
N GLN A 108 -15.22 -10.48 -10.04
CA GLN A 108 -15.58 -9.99 -11.38
C GLN A 108 -14.40 -9.98 -12.36
N MET A 109 -13.18 -9.67 -11.90
CA MET A 109 -11.98 -9.69 -12.75
C MET A 109 -11.62 -11.12 -13.15
N ILE A 110 -11.64 -12.05 -12.19
CA ILE A 110 -11.37 -13.47 -12.46
C ILE A 110 -12.37 -14.06 -13.45
N THR A 111 -13.67 -13.77 -13.29
CA THR A 111 -14.70 -14.25 -14.22
C THR A 111 -14.47 -13.73 -15.64
N LYS A 112 -14.15 -12.44 -15.79
CA LYS A 112 -13.90 -11.84 -17.12
C LYS A 112 -12.69 -12.47 -17.81
N ASP A 113 -11.56 -12.58 -17.12
CA ASP A 113 -10.33 -13.16 -17.67
C ASP A 113 -10.55 -14.63 -18.09
N ARG A 114 -11.30 -15.42 -17.29
CA ARG A 114 -11.63 -16.82 -17.64
C ARG A 114 -12.50 -16.92 -18.90
N ILE A 115 -13.56 -16.10 -19.00
CA ILE A 115 -14.43 -16.09 -20.19
C ILE A 115 -13.62 -15.72 -21.45
N GLU A 116 -12.71 -14.74 -21.34
CA GLU A 116 -11.84 -14.34 -22.45
C GLU A 116 -10.92 -15.48 -22.90
N ILE A 117 -10.32 -16.21 -21.96
CA ILE A 117 -9.47 -17.38 -22.25
C ILE A 117 -10.29 -18.48 -22.95
N GLU A 118 -11.46 -18.82 -22.41
CA GLU A 118 -12.31 -19.90 -22.90
C GLU A 118 -12.88 -19.60 -24.30
N SER A 119 -13.31 -18.36 -24.52
CA SER A 119 -13.87 -17.90 -25.80
C SER A 119 -12.81 -17.70 -26.89
N CYS A 120 -11.52 -17.61 -26.54
CA CYS A 120 -10.43 -17.47 -27.50
C CYS A 120 -10.22 -18.74 -28.34
N LYS A 121 -10.59 -18.69 -29.63
CA LYS A 121 -10.44 -19.83 -30.58
C LYS A 121 -9.00 -20.07 -31.03
N ASN A 122 -8.17 -19.04 -31.04
CA ASN A 122 -6.77 -19.15 -31.47
C ASN A 122 -5.91 -19.75 -30.35
N LYS A 123 -5.38 -20.97 -30.57
CA LYS A 123 -4.58 -21.71 -29.57
C LYS A 123 -3.35 -20.94 -29.08
N LYS A 124 -2.66 -20.19 -29.96
CA LYS A 124 -1.48 -19.40 -29.59
C LYS A 124 -1.88 -18.22 -28.70
N MET A 125 -2.95 -17.52 -29.06
CA MET A 125 -3.47 -16.40 -28.27
C MET A 125 -4.02 -16.86 -26.92
N ARG A 126 -4.79 -17.96 -26.89
CA ARG A 126 -5.29 -18.55 -25.65
C ARG A 126 -4.16 -18.86 -24.66
N LYS A 127 -3.02 -19.39 -25.15
CA LYS A 127 -1.85 -19.65 -24.30
C LYS A 127 -1.27 -18.37 -23.69
N ILE A 128 -1.21 -17.28 -24.46
CA ILE A 128 -0.73 -15.97 -23.97
C ILE A 128 -1.69 -15.43 -22.91
N LEU A 129 -3.00 -15.48 -23.15
CA LEU A 129 -4.03 -15.05 -22.19
C LEU A 129 -3.94 -15.86 -20.89
N GLN A 130 -3.79 -17.18 -20.98
CA GLN A 130 -3.61 -18.04 -19.81
C GLN A 130 -2.34 -17.66 -19.01
N SER A 131 -1.20 -17.50 -19.67
CA SER A 131 0.02 -17.07 -18.98
C SER A 131 -0.10 -15.69 -18.34
N SER A 132 -0.82 -14.76 -18.98
CA SER A 132 -1.11 -13.46 -18.38
C SER A 132 -1.99 -13.58 -17.14
N TYR A 133 -3.04 -14.41 -17.19
CA TYR A 133 -3.90 -14.68 -16.04
C TYR A 133 -3.13 -15.32 -14.87
N ASP A 134 -2.30 -16.34 -15.16
CA ASP A 134 -1.49 -17.01 -14.14
C ASP A 134 -0.52 -16.04 -13.46
N GLN A 135 0.11 -15.13 -14.24
CA GLN A 135 0.98 -14.09 -13.70
C GLN A 135 0.21 -13.11 -12.81
N LYS A 136 -0.97 -12.64 -13.23
CA LYS A 136 -1.82 -11.76 -12.41
C LYS A 136 -2.22 -12.42 -11.09
N GLU A 137 -2.52 -13.72 -11.09
CA GLU A 137 -2.84 -14.45 -9.86
C GLU A 137 -1.62 -14.56 -8.93
N LEU A 138 -0.43 -14.80 -9.47
CA LEU A 138 0.81 -14.81 -8.69
C LEU A 138 1.10 -13.44 -8.08
N ASP A 139 0.99 -12.37 -8.88
CA ASP A 139 1.22 -11.00 -8.43
C ASP A 139 0.21 -10.58 -7.36
N HIS A 140 -1.07 -10.93 -7.54
CA HIS A 140 -2.11 -10.69 -6.53
C HIS A 140 -1.80 -11.40 -5.21
N ARG A 141 -1.45 -12.69 -5.25
CA ARG A 141 -1.11 -13.46 -4.04
C ARG A 141 0.10 -12.88 -3.33
N SER A 142 1.15 -12.54 -4.08
CA SER A 142 2.37 -11.94 -3.55
C SER A 142 2.07 -10.61 -2.85
N ARG A 143 1.30 -9.73 -3.51
CA ARG A 143 0.88 -8.43 -2.97
C ARG A 143 0.00 -8.60 -1.74
N ALA A 144 -0.89 -9.59 -1.73
CA ALA A 144 -1.75 -9.85 -0.58
C ALA A 144 -0.96 -10.28 0.67
N ILE A 145 0.04 -11.15 0.47
CA ILE A 145 0.97 -11.56 1.54
C ILE A 145 1.76 -10.36 2.04
N ALA A 146 2.31 -9.54 1.13
CA ALA A 146 3.05 -8.33 1.47
C ALA A 146 2.19 -7.34 2.28
N ASN A 147 0.93 -7.13 1.88
CA ASN A 147 -0.02 -6.27 2.58
C ASN A 147 -0.30 -6.77 4.01
N CYS A 148 -0.62 -8.05 4.18
CA CYS A 148 -0.79 -8.66 5.50
C CYS A 148 0.47 -8.52 6.37
N ARG A 149 1.65 -8.75 5.78
CA ARG A 149 2.92 -8.59 6.48
C ARG A 149 3.16 -7.14 6.93
N LEU A 150 2.87 -6.16 6.06
CA LEU A 150 2.99 -4.74 6.39
C LEU A 150 2.05 -4.35 7.52
N ILE A 151 0.79 -4.76 7.49
CA ILE A 151 -0.18 -4.52 8.57
C ILE A 151 0.35 -5.07 9.90
N CYS A 152 0.85 -6.31 9.90
CA CYS A 152 1.45 -6.92 11.09
C CYS A 152 2.66 -6.14 11.61
N GLU A 153 3.57 -5.71 10.75
CA GLU A 153 4.72 -4.89 11.17
C GLU A 153 4.29 -3.53 11.71
N LEU A 154 3.30 -2.87 11.08
CA LEU A 154 2.76 -1.59 11.56
C LEU A 154 2.04 -1.71 12.91
N LEU A 155 1.43 -2.86 13.22
CA LEU A 155 0.87 -3.16 14.54
C LEU A 155 1.98 -3.30 15.58
N LYS A 156 3.07 -4.02 15.27
CA LYS A 156 4.22 -4.20 16.18
C LYS A 156 4.85 -2.86 16.59
N VAL A 157 4.91 -1.90 15.67
CA VAL A 157 5.45 -0.56 15.94
C VAL A 157 4.40 0.44 16.46
N ASN A 158 3.21 -0.03 16.87
CA ASN A 158 2.11 0.76 17.43
C ASN A 158 1.62 1.91 16.52
N VAL A 159 1.75 1.75 15.20
CA VAL A 159 1.20 2.69 14.22
C VAL A 159 -0.26 2.36 13.96
N LEU A 160 -0.58 1.08 13.69
CA LEU A 160 -1.95 0.60 13.64
C LEU A 160 -2.47 0.26 15.05
N VAL A 161 -3.80 0.16 15.18
CA VAL A 161 -4.48 -0.15 16.44
C VAL A 161 -5.13 -1.53 16.38
N PRO A 162 -5.33 -2.22 17.53
CA PRO A 162 -5.91 -3.56 17.57
C PRO A 162 -7.23 -3.76 16.79
N PRO A 163 -8.18 -2.79 16.74
CA PRO A 163 -9.39 -2.93 15.92
C PRO A 163 -9.14 -3.18 14.43
N VAL A 164 -8.03 -2.67 13.87
CA VAL A 164 -7.66 -2.94 12.47
C VAL A 164 -7.29 -4.42 12.31
N LEU A 165 -6.59 -5.01 13.28
CA LEU A 165 -6.25 -6.43 13.28
C LEU A 165 -7.50 -7.29 13.39
N GLU A 166 -8.42 -6.94 14.31
CA GLU A 166 -9.69 -7.66 14.49
C GLU A 166 -10.51 -7.69 13.19
N MET A 167 -10.61 -6.53 12.52
CA MET A 167 -11.23 -6.42 11.20
C MET A 167 -10.56 -7.34 10.17
N CYS A 168 -9.23 -7.34 10.11
CA CYS A 168 -8.49 -8.21 9.19
C CYS A 168 -8.73 -9.70 9.47
N VAL A 169 -8.70 -10.12 10.74
CA VAL A 169 -8.94 -11.50 11.16
C VAL A 169 -10.36 -11.95 10.80
N ALA A 170 -11.36 -11.12 11.10
CA ALA A 170 -12.75 -11.39 10.76
C ALA A 170 -12.94 -11.61 9.25
N LYS A 171 -12.37 -10.72 8.43
CA LYS A 171 -12.48 -10.82 6.97
C LYS A 171 -11.76 -12.04 6.39
N LEU A 172 -10.58 -12.38 6.92
CA LEU A 172 -9.86 -13.60 6.53
C LEU A 172 -10.71 -14.85 6.84
N ALA A 173 -11.33 -14.90 8.02
CA ALA A 173 -12.18 -16.00 8.43
C ALA A 173 -13.49 -16.12 7.63
N GLU A 174 -14.05 -15.01 7.14
CA GLU A 174 -15.15 -15.03 6.17
C GLU A 174 -14.71 -15.60 4.83
N SER A 175 -13.58 -15.12 4.30
CA SER A 175 -13.10 -15.51 2.98
C SER A 175 -12.76 -17.01 2.89
N SER A 176 -12.23 -17.61 3.96
CA SER A 176 -11.91 -19.04 4.01
C SER A 176 -13.14 -19.94 3.95
N LYS A 177 -14.28 -19.47 4.50
CA LYS A 177 -15.58 -20.14 4.39
C LYS A 177 -16.12 -20.07 2.96
N GLU A 178 -15.93 -18.94 2.27
CA GLU A 178 -16.31 -18.79 0.86
C GLU A 178 -15.47 -19.64 -0.09
N THR A 179 -14.20 -19.92 0.25
CA THR A 179 -13.33 -20.80 -0.55
C THR A 179 -13.49 -22.29 -0.24
N SER A 180 -14.08 -22.65 0.91
CA SER A 180 -14.29 -24.06 1.31
C SER A 180 -15.56 -24.69 0.72
N ILE A 181 -16.27 -23.99 -0.17
CA ILE A 181 -17.40 -24.53 -0.94
C ILE A 181 -16.90 -24.83 -2.35
N GLU A 182 -16.04 -25.84 -2.48
CA GLU A 182 -15.78 -26.63 -3.70
C GLU A 182 -14.92 -27.86 -3.37
#